data_AF-F8AHA5-F1
#
_entry.id   AF-F8AHA5-F1
#
_cell.length_a   1.000
_cell.length_b   1.000
_cell.length_c   1.000
_cell.angle_alpha   90.00
_cell.angle_beta   90.00
_cell.angle_gamma   90.00
#
_symmetry.space_group_name_H-M   'P 1'
#
loop_
_entity.id
_entity.type
_entity.pdbx_description
1 polymer ?
#
loop_
_entity_poly.entity_id
_entity_poly.type
_entity_poly.pdbx_seq_one_letter_code
_entity_poly.pdbx_strand_id
1 'polypeptide(L)'
;MKNLMLTLFVAGLVLISGCIGGGQQETVEDIKKESDGMTQTQTYAESEGPYVTWQTPWDAYNPIQINGESYHITYIRYTFAIKSPDGERSYEVIKQRGYVRAHIYADDNGKKDLGEYNFFAYYGKITPINDPDMKGPLEYLILIKERTKDSDSYFLTPFPDFGAMMSGTTAIIEASYGGDYFYWSNPASIGKYSELPYTEGDPNTLMGAIPGTAFQGWMVMVGSAVWAGIEDHDLSKPDEYSFSFMGLGYSYKVSPDESVSFDGKSFRVSNVEWSWAIGNVRGQGKAKIAPALPVPVESEGTFSQMGGESYYSRLKVGDMKFSKEFEGINVGIEQATSQGESTGTDTQTGTQTETSTPELSDNWKLGWDASNPIPINGREYIVKEAAFEVDYKVSGGKERHLVITKGYREEELNGRSVYLLYAKVETSGESYEYRVYVEPSYLDEYTSGTLWIPSVYDLINGPDFVKVEIIGENCHYSIDENGNIEGDMSCGAISEDFGKYNMVWSYPTGFYGGIYGDVLTYVTLTENGNGYTVEAGNQVVIGGMTFDTYKVIWNGLVQGSLAQGNGETVVAPELPFPVEVSASLTMPGMEGLYVHARLVDLKLELIPSG
;
A
#
# COMPACT_ATOMS: atom_id res chain seq x y z
N MET A 1 -24.93 -6.66 0.96
CA MET A 1 -24.94 -5.86 2.21
C MET A 1 -24.14 -6.47 3.37
N LYS A 2 -24.03 -7.80 3.54
CA LYS A 2 -23.15 -8.39 4.58
C LYS A 2 -21.64 -8.34 4.25
N ASN A 3 -21.26 -8.22 2.98
CA ASN A 3 -19.86 -8.33 2.56
C ASN A 3 -19.11 -6.99 2.55
N LEU A 4 -19.81 -5.85 2.45
CA LEU A 4 -19.19 -4.53 2.54
C LEU A 4 -18.65 -4.24 3.95
N MET A 5 -19.27 -4.85 4.97
CA MET A 5 -18.91 -4.64 6.37
C MET A 5 -17.63 -5.38 6.76
N LEU A 6 -17.29 -6.50 6.11
CA LEU A 6 -16.07 -7.27 6.39
C LEU A 6 -14.84 -6.59 5.78
N THR A 7 -14.95 -6.05 4.56
CA THR A 7 -13.90 -5.27 3.90
C THR A 7 -13.61 -3.96 4.64
N LEU A 8 -14.64 -3.27 5.15
CA LEU A 8 -14.49 -2.09 6.01
C LEU A 8 -13.90 -2.43 7.39
N PHE A 9 -14.12 -3.64 7.91
CA PHE A 9 -13.58 -4.06 9.22
C PHE A 9 -12.08 -4.41 9.15
N VAL A 10 -11.62 -4.94 8.01
CA VAL A 10 -10.18 -5.22 7.78
C VAL A 10 -9.40 -3.92 7.57
N ALA A 11 -9.98 -2.91 6.91
CA ALA A 11 -9.36 -1.59 6.75
C ALA A 11 -9.38 -0.73 8.03
N GLY A 12 -10.40 -0.89 8.89
CA GLY A 12 -10.57 -0.07 10.10
C GLY A 12 -9.67 -0.43 11.30
N LEU A 13 -9.05 -1.60 11.32
CA LEU A 13 -8.27 -2.08 12.49
C LEU A 13 -6.79 -1.65 12.48
N VAL A 14 -6.32 -0.99 11.43
CA VAL A 14 -4.94 -0.48 11.33
C VAL A 14 -4.73 0.83 12.11
N LEU A 15 -5.80 1.44 12.64
CA LEU A 15 -5.74 2.80 13.24
C LEU A 15 -5.82 2.86 14.78
N ILE A 16 -5.78 1.76 15.52
CA ILE A 16 -5.98 1.78 17.00
C ILE A 16 -4.71 1.41 17.81
N SER A 17 -3.58 1.07 17.20
CA SER A 17 -2.35 0.73 17.96
C SER A 17 -1.48 1.92 18.40
N GLY A 18 -1.92 3.16 18.20
CA GLY A 18 -1.13 4.35 18.54
C GLY A 18 -1.85 5.32 19.46
N CYS A 19 -2.04 4.97 20.75
CA CYS A 19 -2.20 5.93 21.86
C CYS A 19 -2.41 5.16 23.18
N ILE A 20 -1.38 5.12 24.03
CA ILE A 20 -1.40 5.27 25.50
C ILE A 20 0.07 5.19 25.94
N GLY A 21 0.62 6.28 26.51
CA GLY A 21 1.91 6.22 27.20
C GLY A 21 2.80 7.46 27.16
N GLY A 22 2.26 8.67 27.32
CA GLY A 22 3.06 9.83 27.70
C GLY A 22 3.37 9.81 29.21
N GLY A 23 4.64 9.96 29.59
CA GLY A 23 5.05 9.98 30.99
C GLY A 23 6.49 10.47 31.21
N GLN A 24 6.60 11.77 31.45
CA GLN A 24 7.66 12.59 32.08
C GLN A 24 9.05 11.99 32.38
N GLN A 25 10.03 12.75 31.90
CA GLN A 25 11.46 12.69 32.20
C GLN A 25 11.71 13.24 33.62
N GLU A 26 12.05 12.36 34.58
CA GLU A 26 12.64 12.76 35.86
C GLU A 26 14.15 12.43 35.86
N THR A 27 14.94 13.47 36.05
CA THR A 27 16.37 13.47 36.37
C THR A 27 16.65 12.75 37.69
N VAL A 28 17.60 11.80 37.70
CA VAL A 28 18.16 11.23 38.94
C VAL A 28 19.64 11.59 39.03
N GLU A 29 19.97 12.31 40.11
CA GLU A 29 21.32 12.69 40.54
C GLU A 29 22.11 11.48 41.11
N ASP A 30 23.41 11.51 40.86
CA ASP A 30 24.45 10.65 41.42
C ASP A 30 24.47 10.61 42.97
N ILE A 31 24.51 9.42 43.58
CA ILE A 31 25.21 9.19 44.86
C ILE A 31 25.95 7.84 44.86
N LYS A 32 27.23 7.89 45.23
CA LYS A 32 28.24 6.81 45.35
C LYS A 32 28.35 6.24 46.78
N LYS A 33 28.70 4.94 46.85
CA LYS A 33 29.40 4.14 47.92
C LYS A 33 28.60 3.77 49.19
N GLU A 34 28.74 2.61 49.84
CA GLU A 34 29.90 1.70 50.02
C GLU A 34 29.52 0.25 50.49
N SER A 35 30.40 -0.72 50.14
CA SER A 35 30.74 -2.08 50.63
C SER A 35 29.98 -2.76 51.80
N ASP A 36 29.62 -4.06 51.64
CA ASP A 36 30.35 -5.21 52.24
C ASP A 36 29.71 -6.59 51.93
N GLY A 37 30.54 -7.63 51.72
CA GLY A 37 30.17 -9.03 52.02
C GLY A 37 30.20 -10.04 50.86
N MET A 38 31.35 -10.70 50.69
CA MET A 38 31.70 -11.71 49.68
C MET A 38 31.13 -13.10 50.00
N THR A 39 30.64 -13.85 49.00
CA THR A 39 30.80 -15.32 48.94
C THR A 39 30.84 -15.79 47.47
N GLN A 40 31.96 -16.39 47.08
CA GLN A 40 32.23 -16.88 45.73
C GLN A 40 31.35 -18.09 45.37
N THR A 41 30.71 -18.05 44.20
CA THR A 41 30.29 -19.25 43.48
C THR A 41 30.72 -19.09 42.02
N GLN A 42 31.22 -20.18 41.45
CA GLN A 42 32.02 -20.22 40.22
C GLN A 42 31.33 -19.55 39.03
N THR A 43 31.98 -18.51 38.51
CA THR A 43 31.61 -17.80 37.28
C THR A 43 31.96 -18.70 36.09
N TYR A 44 30.94 -19.27 35.45
CA TYR A 44 31.05 -19.57 34.02
C TYR A 44 31.02 -18.22 33.30
N ALA A 45 32.10 -17.88 32.61
CA ALA A 45 32.13 -16.71 31.76
C ALA A 45 31.23 -16.98 30.54
N GLU A 46 29.97 -16.55 30.62
CA GLU A 46 29.17 -16.27 29.42
C GLU A 46 29.78 -15.01 28.78
N SER A 47 30.24 -15.15 27.53
CA SER A 47 30.61 -14.01 26.71
C SER A 47 29.37 -13.15 26.49
N GLU A 48 29.46 -11.88 26.87
CA GLU A 48 28.44 -10.85 26.63
C GLU A 48 28.18 -10.65 25.13
N GLY A 49 26.91 -10.82 24.73
CA GLY A 49 26.29 -10.27 23.51
C GLY A 49 25.52 -11.28 22.63
N PRO A 50 24.37 -10.93 21.98
CA PRO A 50 23.57 -9.69 22.02
C PRO A 50 22.13 -9.90 22.54
N TYR A 51 21.47 -8.81 22.96
CA TYR A 51 20.00 -8.60 23.11
C TYR A 51 19.13 -9.82 23.49
N VAL A 52 18.80 -9.94 24.79
CA VAL A 52 17.98 -11.03 25.37
C VAL A 52 16.51 -10.62 25.59
N THR A 53 16.14 -9.43 25.13
CA THR A 53 14.79 -8.89 25.24
C THR A 53 13.97 -9.35 24.03
N TRP A 54 12.73 -9.76 24.31
CA TRP A 54 11.75 -9.99 23.25
C TRP A 54 11.36 -8.64 22.65
N GLN A 55 11.67 -8.44 21.38
CA GLN A 55 11.42 -7.18 20.69
C GLN A 55 10.75 -7.45 19.36
N THR A 56 9.77 -6.62 19.01
CA THR A 56 9.05 -6.66 17.73
C THR A 56 8.45 -8.04 17.39
N PRO A 57 7.44 -8.50 18.14
CA PRO A 57 6.72 -9.73 17.83
C PRO A 57 6.19 -9.69 16.39
N TRP A 58 6.26 -10.84 15.72
CA TRP A 58 5.83 -11.08 14.35
C TRP A 58 6.63 -10.33 13.27
N ASP A 59 7.73 -9.65 13.63
CA ASP A 59 8.60 -8.98 12.65
C ASP A 59 9.37 -9.98 11.80
N ALA A 60 8.96 -10.11 10.55
CA ALA A 60 9.64 -10.93 9.56
C ALA A 60 10.65 -10.12 8.72
N TYR A 61 10.62 -8.79 8.81
CA TYR A 61 11.40 -7.90 7.95
C TYR A 61 12.85 -7.80 8.40
N ASN A 62 13.08 -7.65 9.69
CA ASN A 62 14.42 -7.58 10.22
C ASN A 62 15.04 -8.98 10.40
N PRO A 63 16.33 -9.16 10.09
CA PRO A 63 17.01 -10.41 10.38
C PRO A 63 17.24 -10.58 11.88
N ILE A 64 17.29 -11.83 12.34
CA ILE A 64 17.60 -12.17 13.72
C ILE A 64 19.09 -12.44 13.91
N GLN A 65 19.58 -12.28 15.13
CA GLN A 65 20.97 -12.56 15.49
C GLN A 65 21.07 -13.95 16.12
N ILE A 66 21.91 -14.81 15.55
CA ILE A 66 22.21 -16.13 16.10
C ILE A 66 23.72 -16.28 16.17
N ASN A 67 24.27 -16.41 17.39
CA ASN A 67 25.71 -16.54 17.63
C ASN A 67 26.55 -15.42 16.97
N GLY A 68 26.03 -14.19 16.95
CA GLY A 68 26.71 -13.02 16.36
C GLY A 68 26.62 -12.92 14.84
N GLU A 69 25.90 -13.83 14.18
CA GLU A 69 25.62 -13.76 12.74
C GLU A 69 24.14 -13.43 12.48
N SER A 70 23.90 -12.69 11.40
CA SER A 70 22.56 -12.26 10.99
C SER A 70 21.89 -13.27 10.07
N TYR A 71 20.63 -13.62 10.34
CA TYR A 71 19.85 -14.59 9.57
C TYR A 71 18.42 -14.10 9.31
N HIS A 72 17.92 -14.36 8.11
CA HIS A 72 16.51 -14.28 7.76
C HIS A 72 15.80 -15.61 7.99
N ILE A 73 14.58 -15.55 8.52
CA ILE A 73 13.67 -16.71 8.56
C ILE A 73 13.09 -16.89 7.17
N THR A 74 13.38 -17.98 6.47
CA THR A 74 12.97 -18.20 5.06
C THR A 74 11.86 -19.24 4.92
N TYR A 75 11.61 -20.01 5.96
CA TYR A 75 10.59 -21.04 6.01
C TYR A 75 10.04 -21.17 7.42
N ILE A 76 8.74 -21.40 7.54
CA ILE A 76 8.10 -21.74 8.79
C ILE A 76 6.91 -22.67 8.60
N ARG A 77 6.73 -23.60 9.54
CA ARG A 77 5.57 -24.48 9.62
C ARG A 77 4.89 -24.38 10.97
N TYR A 78 3.59 -24.10 10.95
CA TYR A 78 2.72 -24.06 12.12
C TYR A 78 1.72 -25.20 12.12
N THR A 79 1.35 -25.64 13.33
CA THR A 79 0.02 -26.18 13.58
C THR A 79 -0.80 -25.12 14.31
N PHE A 80 -1.97 -24.80 13.77
CA PHE A 80 -2.92 -23.89 14.41
C PHE A 80 -4.22 -24.63 14.72
N ALA A 81 -4.77 -24.45 15.91
CA ALA A 81 -6.07 -24.97 16.30
C ALA A 81 -6.93 -23.87 16.89
N ILE A 82 -8.22 -23.89 16.56
CA ILE A 82 -9.25 -23.04 17.14
C ILE A 82 -10.40 -23.91 17.63
N LYS A 83 -10.89 -23.61 18.83
CA LYS A 83 -12.09 -24.21 19.39
C LYS A 83 -13.13 -23.15 19.68
N SER A 84 -14.27 -23.27 19.02
CA SER A 84 -15.48 -22.48 19.25
C SER A 84 -16.62 -23.39 19.74
N PRO A 85 -17.80 -22.84 20.08
CA PRO A 85 -18.99 -23.64 20.38
C PRO A 85 -19.38 -24.62 19.27
N ASP A 86 -19.05 -24.32 18.01
CA ASP A 86 -19.31 -25.19 16.86
C ASP A 86 -18.35 -26.39 16.75
N GLY A 87 -17.27 -26.39 17.54
CA GLY A 87 -16.27 -27.47 17.55
C GLY A 87 -14.83 -26.98 17.45
N GLU A 88 -13.92 -27.94 17.38
CA GLU A 88 -12.48 -27.72 17.21
C GLU A 88 -12.09 -27.92 15.74
N ARG A 89 -11.35 -26.97 15.19
CA ARG A 89 -10.78 -26.99 13.84
C ARG A 89 -9.28 -26.73 13.94
N SER A 90 -8.49 -27.35 13.09
CA SER A 90 -7.04 -27.21 13.09
C SER A 90 -6.46 -27.38 11.70
N TYR A 91 -5.29 -26.78 11.51
CA TYR A 91 -4.65 -26.58 10.23
C TYR A 91 -3.14 -26.74 10.37
N GLU A 92 -2.52 -27.30 9.35
CA GLU A 92 -1.09 -27.15 9.11
C GLU A 92 -0.88 -25.98 8.16
N VAL A 93 -0.02 -25.03 8.54
CA VAL A 93 0.32 -23.87 7.72
C VAL A 93 1.80 -23.93 7.41
N ILE A 94 2.15 -23.96 6.13
CA ILE A 94 3.53 -23.87 5.66
C ILE A 94 3.70 -22.53 4.95
N LYS A 95 4.80 -21.84 5.22
CA LYS A 95 5.20 -20.64 4.50
C LYS A 95 6.66 -20.69 4.12
N GLN A 96 6.97 -20.17 2.95
CA GLN A 96 8.32 -20.07 2.41
C GLN A 96 8.48 -18.78 1.63
N ARG A 97 9.65 -18.16 1.73
CA ARG A 97 9.98 -16.96 0.94
C ARG A 97 11.40 -16.98 0.40
N GLY A 98 11.61 -16.34 -0.74
CA GLY A 98 12.87 -16.29 -1.48
C GLY A 98 12.64 -15.91 -2.93
N TYR A 99 13.58 -16.18 -3.83
CA TYR A 99 13.46 -15.75 -5.22
C TYR A 99 12.90 -16.83 -6.16
N VAL A 100 12.08 -16.42 -7.12
CA VAL A 100 11.61 -17.28 -8.22
C VAL A 100 11.66 -16.51 -9.54
N ARG A 101 11.79 -17.25 -10.65
CA ARG A 101 11.55 -16.73 -11.99
C ARG A 101 10.15 -17.11 -12.44
N ALA A 102 9.42 -16.12 -12.97
CA ALA A 102 8.05 -16.27 -13.43
C ALA A 102 7.79 -15.43 -14.68
N HIS A 103 6.92 -15.94 -15.56
CA HIS A 103 6.41 -15.18 -16.69
C HIS A 103 5.32 -14.21 -16.24
N ILE A 104 5.38 -12.97 -16.75
CA ILE A 104 4.32 -11.97 -16.60
C ILE A 104 3.45 -11.98 -17.85
N TYR A 105 2.13 -11.99 -17.66
CA TYR A 105 1.18 -11.90 -18.75
C TYR A 105 0.40 -10.59 -18.72
N ALA A 106 0.00 -10.13 -19.90
CA ALA A 106 -0.95 -9.06 -20.10
C ALA A 106 -2.21 -9.58 -20.79
N ASP A 107 -3.31 -8.85 -20.60
CA ASP A 107 -4.51 -9.04 -21.39
C ASP A 107 -4.45 -8.18 -22.66
N ASP A 108 -4.38 -8.85 -23.81
CA ASP A 108 -4.47 -8.24 -25.14
C ASP A 108 -5.54 -8.97 -25.98
N ASN A 109 -6.77 -9.02 -25.46
CA ASN A 109 -7.85 -9.90 -25.93
C ASN A 109 -7.50 -11.38 -25.76
N GLY A 110 -6.79 -11.71 -24.69
CA GLY A 110 -6.19 -13.01 -24.44
C GLY A 110 -4.83 -12.90 -23.77
N LYS A 111 -4.27 -14.06 -23.43
CA LYS A 111 -3.00 -14.17 -22.70
C LYS A 111 -1.81 -13.80 -23.60
N LYS A 112 -1.18 -12.66 -23.34
CA LYS A 112 0.06 -12.22 -23.99
C LYS A 112 1.23 -12.36 -23.02
N ASP A 113 2.24 -13.15 -23.39
CA ASP A 113 3.47 -13.31 -22.61
C ASP A 113 4.39 -12.10 -22.78
N LEU A 114 4.76 -11.45 -21.67
CA LEU A 114 5.66 -10.30 -21.63
C LEU A 114 7.11 -10.67 -21.26
N GLY A 115 7.38 -11.97 -21.11
CA GLY A 115 8.68 -12.50 -20.74
C GLY A 115 8.79 -12.93 -19.28
N GLU A 116 9.95 -13.47 -18.97
CA GLU A 116 10.28 -14.00 -17.64
C GLU A 116 11.09 -12.98 -16.83
N TYR A 117 10.75 -12.84 -15.56
CA TYR A 117 11.37 -11.90 -14.63
C TYR A 117 11.66 -12.60 -13.30
N ASN A 118 12.65 -12.10 -12.56
CA ASN A 118 12.96 -12.59 -11.22
C ASN A 118 12.14 -11.79 -10.18
N PHE A 119 11.50 -12.49 -9.26
CA PHE A 119 10.64 -11.90 -8.23
C PHE A 119 10.98 -12.45 -6.85
N PHE A 120 10.68 -11.64 -5.83
CA PHE A 120 10.61 -12.13 -4.47
C PHE A 120 9.25 -12.79 -4.25
N ALA A 121 9.24 -14.01 -3.74
CA ALA A 121 8.09 -14.87 -3.63
C ALA A 121 7.69 -15.09 -2.18
N TYR A 122 6.38 -15.06 -1.92
CA TYR A 122 5.73 -15.57 -0.73
C TYR A 122 4.87 -16.75 -1.13
N TYR A 123 5.33 -17.94 -0.77
CA TYR A 123 4.58 -19.17 -0.93
C TYR A 123 3.94 -19.54 0.40
N GLY A 124 2.67 -19.96 0.36
CA GLY A 124 2.03 -20.54 1.52
C GLY A 124 1.01 -21.62 1.19
N LYS A 125 0.83 -22.53 2.14
CA LYS A 125 -0.09 -23.65 2.05
C LYS A 125 -0.78 -23.89 3.38
N ILE A 126 -2.10 -23.83 3.39
CA ILE A 126 -2.97 -24.07 4.54
C ILE A 126 -3.71 -25.38 4.30
N THR A 127 -3.35 -26.41 5.04
CA THR A 127 -3.95 -27.75 4.92
C THR A 127 -4.87 -28.00 6.12
N PRO A 128 -6.17 -28.23 5.91
CA PRO A 128 -7.07 -28.56 7.01
C PRO A 128 -6.70 -29.95 7.58
N ILE A 129 -6.59 -30.03 8.90
CA ILE A 129 -6.38 -31.30 9.63
C ILE A 129 -7.73 -31.88 10.06
N ASN A 130 -8.61 -31.04 10.61
CA ASN A 130 -9.96 -31.43 11.06
C ASN A 130 -10.97 -30.28 10.93
N ASP A 131 -11.01 -29.65 9.76
CA ASP A 131 -12.01 -28.63 9.45
C ASP A 131 -13.02 -29.14 8.41
N PRO A 132 -14.31 -29.31 8.75
CA PRO A 132 -15.32 -29.74 7.80
C PRO A 132 -15.70 -28.66 6.77
N ASP A 133 -15.37 -27.39 7.03
CA ASP A 133 -15.74 -26.26 6.18
C ASP A 133 -14.73 -26.07 5.01
N MET A 134 -13.49 -26.58 5.17
CA MET A 134 -12.47 -26.57 4.13
C MET A 134 -12.50 -27.86 3.28
N LYS A 135 -12.65 -27.71 1.97
CA LYS A 135 -12.77 -28.84 1.03
C LYS A 135 -11.43 -29.44 0.58
N GLY A 136 -10.32 -28.81 0.96
CA GLY A 136 -8.97 -29.19 0.56
C GLY A 136 -7.95 -28.15 1.04
N PRO A 137 -6.67 -28.33 0.71
CA PRO A 137 -5.66 -27.32 1.02
C PRO A 137 -5.90 -26.06 0.19
N LEU A 138 -5.66 -24.90 0.80
CA LEU A 138 -5.44 -23.65 0.10
C LEU A 138 -3.95 -23.47 -0.12
N GLU A 139 -3.53 -23.30 -1.36
CA GLU A 139 -2.14 -23.05 -1.74
C GLU A 139 -2.07 -21.72 -2.50
N TYR A 140 -1.10 -20.86 -2.17
CA TYR A 140 -0.94 -19.56 -2.81
C TYR A 140 0.54 -19.21 -3.02
N LEU A 141 0.78 -18.41 -4.05
CA LEU A 141 2.07 -17.86 -4.42
C LEU A 141 1.87 -16.38 -4.80
N ILE A 142 2.48 -15.49 -4.04
CA ILE A 142 2.43 -14.04 -4.26
C ILE A 142 3.84 -13.59 -4.62
N LEU A 143 3.99 -13.02 -5.82
CA LEU A 143 5.27 -12.55 -6.33
C LEU A 143 5.27 -11.04 -6.36
N ILE A 144 6.30 -10.45 -5.76
CA ILE A 144 6.49 -9.00 -5.71
C ILE A 144 7.83 -8.64 -6.34
N LYS A 145 7.89 -7.46 -6.95
CA LYS A 145 9.13 -6.96 -7.55
C LYS A 145 10.18 -6.62 -6.51
N GLU A 146 9.75 -6.01 -5.41
CA GLU A 146 10.63 -5.56 -4.34
C GLU A 146 9.99 -5.82 -2.99
N ARG A 147 10.79 -6.39 -2.08
CA ARG A 147 10.42 -6.70 -0.71
C ARG A 147 10.42 -5.45 0.15
N THR A 148 9.31 -5.19 0.81
CA THR A 148 9.12 -4.09 1.76
C THR A 148 8.71 -4.62 3.12
N LYS A 149 8.75 -3.75 4.14
CA LYS A 149 8.23 -4.08 5.48
C LYS A 149 6.77 -4.52 5.42
N ASP A 150 5.96 -3.83 4.62
CA ASP A 150 4.54 -4.12 4.48
C ASP A 150 4.28 -5.50 3.88
N SER A 151 5.04 -5.87 2.83
CA SER A 151 4.94 -7.20 2.22
C SER A 151 5.31 -8.34 3.17
N ASP A 152 6.15 -8.07 4.18
CA ASP A 152 6.60 -9.07 5.17
C ASP A 152 5.70 -9.21 6.39
N SER A 153 4.73 -8.28 6.59
CA SER A 153 3.96 -8.12 7.83
C SER A 153 3.28 -9.40 8.35
N TYR A 154 2.93 -10.33 7.46
CA TYR A 154 2.23 -11.55 7.82
C TYR A 154 3.05 -12.82 7.69
N PHE A 155 4.30 -12.78 7.20
CA PHE A 155 5.07 -14.00 6.94
C PHE A 155 5.22 -14.91 8.16
N LEU A 156 5.42 -14.34 9.35
CA LEU A 156 5.53 -15.11 10.59
C LEU A 156 4.19 -15.38 11.28
N THR A 157 3.08 -14.93 10.71
CA THR A 157 1.76 -15.21 11.27
C THR A 157 1.15 -16.45 10.59
N PRO A 158 0.16 -17.11 11.21
CA PRO A 158 -0.57 -18.21 10.58
C PRO A 158 -1.56 -17.74 9.49
N PHE A 159 -1.75 -16.43 9.29
CA PHE A 159 -2.57 -15.88 8.22
C PHE A 159 -1.99 -16.16 6.84
N PRO A 160 -2.76 -16.07 5.75
CA PRO A 160 -2.18 -15.88 4.43
C PRO A 160 -1.32 -14.60 4.35
N ASP A 161 -0.32 -14.59 3.47
CA ASP A 161 0.55 -13.43 3.24
C ASP A 161 -0.13 -12.31 2.41
N PHE A 162 -1.42 -12.06 2.64
CA PHE A 162 -2.22 -11.12 1.86
C PHE A 162 -1.76 -9.65 1.98
N GLY A 163 -0.91 -9.33 2.96
CA GLY A 163 -0.20 -8.05 3.01
C GLY A 163 0.66 -7.84 1.77
N ALA A 164 1.33 -8.90 1.29
CA ALA A 164 2.08 -8.86 0.03
C ALA A 164 1.18 -8.65 -1.18
N MET A 165 -0.07 -9.14 -1.18
CA MET A 165 -1.04 -8.91 -2.28
C MET A 165 -1.49 -7.45 -2.37
N MET A 166 -1.43 -6.70 -1.27
CA MET A 166 -1.80 -5.29 -1.24
C MET A 166 -0.60 -4.37 -1.46
N SER A 167 0.58 -4.93 -1.74
CA SER A 167 1.75 -4.12 -2.09
C SER A 167 1.57 -3.50 -3.47
N GLY A 168 1.93 -2.22 -3.64
CA GLY A 168 2.07 -1.59 -4.95
C GLY A 168 3.12 -2.27 -5.85
N THR A 169 3.96 -3.15 -5.28
CA THR A 169 4.97 -3.93 -6.01
C THR A 169 4.52 -5.33 -6.41
N THR A 170 3.24 -5.70 -6.17
CA THR A 170 2.72 -7.02 -6.50
C THR A 170 2.71 -7.22 -8.02
N ALA A 171 3.36 -8.30 -8.45
CA ALA A 171 3.48 -8.65 -9.86
C ALA A 171 2.60 -9.83 -10.25
N ILE A 172 2.53 -10.88 -9.42
CA ILE A 172 1.73 -12.08 -9.69
C ILE A 172 1.05 -12.55 -8.41
N ILE A 173 -0.20 -13.01 -8.53
CA ILE A 173 -0.88 -13.78 -7.52
C ILE A 173 -1.38 -15.07 -8.17
N GLU A 174 -1.00 -16.20 -7.61
CA GLU A 174 -1.46 -17.52 -8.01
C GLU A 174 -2.04 -18.24 -6.80
N ALA A 175 -3.18 -18.91 -6.96
CA ALA A 175 -3.76 -19.70 -5.89
C ALA A 175 -4.57 -20.90 -6.39
N SER A 176 -4.63 -21.94 -5.57
CA SER A 176 -5.42 -23.15 -5.81
C SER A 176 -6.17 -23.56 -4.55
N TYR A 177 -7.46 -23.86 -4.68
CA TYR A 177 -8.30 -24.34 -3.60
C TYR A 177 -9.42 -25.25 -4.12
N GLY A 178 -9.51 -26.47 -3.59
CA GLY A 178 -10.65 -27.36 -3.89
C GLY A 178 -10.79 -27.78 -5.36
N GLY A 179 -9.71 -27.66 -6.16
CA GLY A 179 -9.71 -27.91 -7.60
C GLY A 179 -9.97 -26.66 -8.46
N ASP A 180 -10.30 -25.54 -7.84
CA ASP A 180 -10.36 -24.24 -8.50
C ASP A 180 -8.98 -23.58 -8.49
N TYR A 181 -8.71 -22.79 -9.54
CA TYR A 181 -7.46 -22.09 -9.75
C TYR A 181 -7.72 -20.60 -10.01
N PHE A 182 -6.82 -19.76 -9.51
CA PHE A 182 -6.80 -18.33 -9.75
C PHE A 182 -5.39 -17.87 -10.11
N TYR A 183 -5.29 -17.04 -11.14
CA TYR A 183 -4.07 -16.37 -11.54
C TYR A 183 -4.35 -14.91 -11.88
N TRP A 184 -3.48 -14.03 -11.43
CA TRP A 184 -3.49 -12.63 -11.77
C TRP A 184 -2.06 -12.13 -11.95
N SER A 185 -1.82 -11.35 -13.00
CA SER A 185 -0.53 -10.70 -13.23
C SER A 185 -0.68 -9.23 -13.56
N ASN A 186 0.22 -8.41 -13.01
CA ASN A 186 0.29 -6.97 -13.16
C ASN A 186 1.57 -6.57 -13.92
N PRO A 187 1.48 -6.34 -15.25
CA PRO A 187 2.58 -5.81 -16.05
C PRO A 187 3.14 -4.46 -15.57
N ALA A 188 2.33 -3.64 -14.91
CA ALA A 188 2.75 -2.32 -14.48
C ALA A 188 3.82 -2.38 -13.38
N SER A 189 3.83 -3.45 -12.57
CA SER A 189 4.88 -3.70 -11.57
C SER A 189 6.29 -3.74 -12.20
N ILE A 190 6.43 -4.24 -13.43
CA ILE A 190 7.69 -4.33 -14.17
C ILE A 190 7.91 -3.16 -15.13
N GLY A 191 7.14 -2.07 -15.01
CA GLY A 191 7.27 -0.87 -15.84
C GLY A 191 6.60 -0.96 -17.22
N LYS A 192 5.70 -1.93 -17.42
CA LYS A 192 4.89 -2.06 -18.64
C LYS A 192 3.49 -1.46 -18.42
N TYR A 193 3.42 -0.15 -18.15
CA TYR A 193 2.19 0.52 -17.70
C TYR A 193 1.01 0.43 -18.69
N SER A 194 1.29 0.47 -19.99
CA SER A 194 0.29 0.40 -21.06
C SER A 194 -0.31 -1.00 -21.26
N GLU A 195 0.31 -2.02 -20.66
CA GLU A 195 -0.17 -3.39 -20.71
C GLU A 195 -1.12 -3.63 -19.53
N LEU A 196 -2.32 -4.14 -19.83
CA LEU A 196 -3.36 -4.36 -18.84
C LEU A 196 -3.17 -5.69 -18.10
N PRO A 197 -3.64 -5.81 -16.85
CA PRO A 197 -3.48 -7.03 -16.05
C PRO A 197 -4.18 -8.21 -16.70
N TYR A 198 -3.55 -9.38 -16.66
CA TYR A 198 -4.17 -10.63 -17.08
C TYR A 198 -4.77 -11.36 -15.86
N THR A 199 -5.97 -11.91 -16.02
CA THR A 199 -6.65 -12.66 -14.96
C THR A 199 -7.21 -13.98 -15.52
N GLU A 200 -7.07 -15.05 -14.76
CA GLU A 200 -7.66 -16.36 -15.01
C GLU A 200 -8.29 -16.87 -13.69
N GLY A 201 -9.49 -17.43 -13.76
CA GLY A 201 -10.24 -17.87 -12.59
C GLY A 201 -10.96 -16.74 -11.84
N ASP A 202 -11.51 -17.07 -10.66
CA ASP A 202 -12.29 -16.14 -9.82
C ASP A 202 -11.57 -15.91 -8.48
N PRO A 203 -11.13 -14.66 -8.16
CA PRO A 203 -10.47 -14.36 -6.90
C PRO A 203 -11.40 -14.55 -5.68
N ASN A 204 -12.72 -14.54 -5.86
CA ASN A 204 -13.65 -14.83 -4.78
C ASN A 204 -13.48 -16.26 -4.24
N THR A 205 -12.96 -17.17 -5.06
CA THR A 205 -12.67 -18.55 -4.64
C THR A 205 -11.54 -18.59 -3.62
N LEU A 206 -10.50 -17.75 -3.78
CA LEU A 206 -9.41 -17.59 -2.81
C LEU A 206 -9.92 -16.99 -1.50
N MET A 207 -10.69 -15.91 -1.58
CA MET A 207 -11.21 -15.20 -0.39
C MET A 207 -12.25 -16.04 0.37
N GLY A 208 -12.98 -16.92 -0.31
CA GLY A 208 -13.94 -17.83 0.29
C GLY A 208 -13.35 -19.12 0.86
N ALA A 209 -12.06 -19.41 0.60
CA ALA A 209 -11.42 -20.66 1.01
C ALA A 209 -11.18 -20.76 2.52
N ILE A 210 -11.04 -19.62 3.21
CA ILE A 210 -10.72 -19.56 4.64
C ILE A 210 -11.99 -19.31 5.43
N PRO A 211 -12.39 -20.23 6.33
CA PRO A 211 -13.54 -20.00 7.19
C PRO A 211 -13.34 -18.77 8.07
N GLY A 212 -14.39 -17.95 8.21
CA GLY A 212 -14.34 -16.75 9.04
C GLY A 212 -13.95 -17.04 10.49
N THR A 213 -14.27 -18.24 11.01
CA THR A 213 -13.84 -18.69 12.33
C THR A 213 -12.32 -18.85 12.44
N ALA A 214 -11.67 -19.44 11.43
CA ALA A 214 -10.21 -19.56 11.37
C ALA A 214 -9.54 -18.19 11.41
N PHE A 215 -10.04 -17.27 10.56
CA PHE A 215 -9.56 -15.90 10.49
C PHE A 215 -9.68 -15.16 11.83
N GLN A 216 -10.82 -15.26 12.49
CA GLN A 216 -11.04 -14.64 13.81
C GLN A 216 -10.11 -15.23 14.88
N GLY A 217 -9.91 -16.56 14.90
CA GLY A 217 -8.99 -17.19 15.85
C GLY A 217 -7.54 -16.72 15.68
N TRP A 218 -7.09 -16.56 14.44
CA TRP A 218 -5.78 -15.99 14.15
C TRP A 218 -5.70 -14.52 14.61
N MET A 219 -6.70 -13.69 14.30
CA MET A 219 -6.73 -12.26 14.67
C MET A 219 -6.63 -12.05 16.17
N VAL A 220 -7.40 -12.81 16.93
CA VAL A 220 -7.41 -12.69 18.38
C VAL A 220 -6.09 -13.14 19.00
N MET A 221 -5.42 -14.15 18.44
CA MET A 221 -4.12 -14.60 18.92
C MET A 221 -3.00 -13.62 18.55
N VAL A 222 -2.87 -13.27 17.27
CA VAL A 222 -1.78 -12.43 16.77
C VAL A 222 -1.92 -10.99 17.26
N GLY A 223 -3.14 -10.45 17.28
CA GLY A 223 -3.44 -9.10 17.77
C GLY A 223 -3.56 -8.98 19.29
N SER A 224 -3.21 -10.02 20.06
CA SER A 224 -3.33 -9.97 21.51
C SER A 224 -2.34 -8.98 22.12
N ALA A 225 -2.85 -8.09 22.99
CA ALA A 225 -2.04 -7.11 23.72
C ALA A 225 -0.97 -7.74 24.62
N VAL A 226 -1.02 -9.05 24.87
CA VAL A 226 0.02 -9.75 25.62
C VAL A 226 1.39 -9.61 24.97
N TRP A 227 1.49 -9.60 23.64
CA TRP A 227 2.77 -9.51 22.95
C TRP A 227 3.46 -8.18 23.25
N ALA A 228 2.72 -7.08 23.15
CA ALA A 228 3.20 -5.76 23.53
C ALA A 228 3.47 -5.63 25.03
N GLY A 229 2.66 -6.29 25.88
CA GLY A 229 2.82 -6.24 27.33
C GLY A 229 4.07 -6.93 27.88
N ILE A 230 4.74 -7.77 27.07
CA ILE A 230 6.00 -8.43 27.41
C ILE A 230 7.16 -8.00 26.50
N GLU A 231 6.95 -7.02 25.62
CA GLU A 231 8.03 -6.36 24.88
C GLU A 231 9.01 -5.73 25.87
N ASP A 232 10.29 -5.77 25.53
CA ASP A 232 11.40 -5.22 26.33
C ASP A 232 11.67 -5.89 27.68
N HIS A 233 10.91 -6.94 28.05
CA HIS A 233 11.24 -7.76 29.21
C HIS A 233 12.38 -8.75 28.90
N ASP A 234 13.32 -8.87 29.83
CA ASP A 234 14.37 -9.90 29.79
C ASP A 234 13.77 -11.26 30.19
N LEU A 235 13.25 -11.96 29.19
CA LEU A 235 12.57 -13.24 29.40
C LEU A 235 13.54 -14.36 29.80
N SER A 236 14.86 -14.13 29.83
CA SER A 236 15.84 -15.14 30.27
C SER A 236 15.86 -15.33 31.80
N LYS A 237 15.19 -14.44 32.53
CA LYS A 237 15.09 -14.49 33.99
C LYS A 237 13.65 -14.73 34.42
N PRO A 238 13.43 -15.37 35.59
CA PRO A 238 12.11 -15.41 36.19
C PRO A 238 11.63 -13.98 36.49
N ASP A 239 10.40 -13.67 36.12
CA ASP A 239 9.76 -12.38 36.34
C ASP A 239 8.25 -12.58 36.53
N GLU A 240 7.59 -11.72 37.30
CA GLU A 240 6.16 -11.80 37.54
C GLU A 240 5.58 -10.41 37.83
N TYR A 241 4.47 -10.09 37.19
CA TYR A 241 3.76 -8.83 37.37
C TYR A 241 2.26 -9.08 37.40
N SER A 242 1.55 -8.29 38.20
CA SER A 242 0.09 -8.31 38.25
C SER A 242 -0.45 -6.95 38.66
N PHE A 243 -1.39 -6.42 37.87
CA PHE A 243 -2.19 -5.25 38.20
C PHE A 243 -3.68 -5.53 38.05
N SER A 244 -4.50 -4.87 38.87
CA SER A 244 -5.95 -4.84 38.71
C SER A 244 -6.51 -3.52 39.25
N PHE A 245 -7.22 -2.76 38.40
CA PHE A 245 -7.86 -1.51 38.77
C PHE A 245 -9.11 -1.24 37.92
N MET A 246 -10.26 -0.97 38.57
CA MET A 246 -11.52 -0.58 37.92
C MET A 246 -11.96 -1.46 36.73
N GLY A 247 -11.82 -2.78 36.84
CA GLY A 247 -12.20 -3.72 35.78
C GLY A 247 -11.17 -3.85 34.64
N LEU A 248 -10.05 -3.14 34.73
CA LEU A 248 -8.84 -3.41 33.96
C LEU A 248 -7.93 -4.31 34.80
N GLY A 249 -7.33 -5.31 34.19
CA GLY A 249 -6.32 -6.12 34.85
C GLY A 249 -5.37 -6.77 33.85
N TYR A 250 -4.13 -6.97 34.25
CA TYR A 250 -3.13 -7.69 33.48
C TYR A 250 -2.19 -8.39 34.45
N SER A 251 -1.84 -9.63 34.13
CA SER A 251 -0.78 -10.34 34.82
C SER A 251 0.05 -11.14 33.83
N TYR A 252 1.32 -11.30 34.14
CA TYR A 252 2.18 -12.27 33.50
C TYR A 252 3.11 -12.92 34.50
N LYS A 253 3.59 -14.11 34.14
CA LYS A 253 4.64 -14.82 34.86
C LYS A 253 5.57 -15.49 33.86
N VAL A 254 6.85 -15.16 33.95
CA VAL A 254 7.94 -15.72 33.16
C VAL A 254 8.66 -16.76 34.00
N SER A 255 8.82 -17.95 33.42
CA SER A 255 9.56 -19.07 34.00
C SER A 255 10.49 -19.63 32.93
N PRO A 256 11.80 -19.33 32.99
CA PRO A 256 12.78 -19.90 32.07
C PRO A 256 12.68 -21.42 32.01
N ASP A 257 12.77 -21.97 30.81
CA ASP A 257 12.63 -23.40 30.51
C ASP A 257 13.90 -23.91 29.79
N GLU A 258 13.85 -25.12 29.24
CA GLU A 258 14.93 -25.71 28.46
C GLU A 258 15.14 -24.98 27.10
N SER A 259 15.75 -25.67 26.14
CA SER A 259 15.98 -25.13 24.79
C SER A 259 15.12 -25.84 23.76
N VAL A 260 14.81 -25.16 22.67
CA VAL A 260 14.25 -25.77 21.45
C VAL A 260 15.27 -25.67 20.34
N SER A 261 15.12 -26.51 19.30
CA SER A 261 16.02 -26.48 18.16
C SER A 261 15.26 -26.42 16.85
N PHE A 262 15.71 -25.53 15.96
CA PHE A 262 15.21 -25.36 14.61
C PHE A 262 16.41 -25.26 13.67
N ASP A 263 16.37 -25.98 12.54
CA ASP A 263 17.45 -25.96 11.54
C ASP A 263 18.87 -26.21 12.13
N GLY A 264 18.95 -27.09 13.12
CA GLY A 264 20.20 -27.39 13.84
C GLY A 264 20.71 -26.27 14.77
N LYS A 265 19.99 -25.16 14.92
CA LYS A 265 20.28 -24.05 15.84
C LYS A 265 19.44 -24.19 17.10
N SER A 266 20.02 -23.92 18.26
CA SER A 266 19.38 -24.07 19.58
C SER A 266 19.03 -22.70 20.17
N PHE A 267 17.82 -22.59 20.73
CA PHE A 267 17.27 -21.36 21.30
C PHE A 267 16.79 -21.64 22.73
N ARG A 268 17.24 -20.82 23.69
CA ARG A 268 16.68 -20.84 25.04
C ARG A 268 15.23 -20.37 24.98
N VAL A 269 14.34 -21.02 25.73
CA VAL A 269 12.94 -20.65 25.81
C VAL A 269 12.49 -20.39 27.22
N SER A 270 11.42 -19.62 27.36
CA SER A 270 10.75 -19.35 28.62
C SER A 270 9.26 -19.64 28.49
N ASN A 271 8.69 -20.23 29.54
CA ASN A 271 7.26 -20.35 29.69
C ASN A 271 6.72 -19.02 30.24
N VAL A 272 5.77 -18.44 29.52
CA VAL A 272 5.11 -17.18 29.88
C VAL A 272 3.63 -17.47 30.07
N GLU A 273 3.15 -17.36 31.30
CA GLU A 273 1.72 -17.39 31.60
C GLU A 273 1.19 -15.96 31.62
N TRP A 274 -0.02 -15.73 31.14
CA TRP A 274 -0.59 -14.39 31.06
C TRP A 274 -2.09 -14.39 31.27
N SER A 275 -2.60 -13.27 31.77
CA SER A 275 -4.03 -12.97 31.79
C SER A 275 -4.29 -11.48 31.65
N TRP A 276 -5.40 -11.10 31.04
CA TRP A 276 -5.86 -9.73 30.97
C TRP A 276 -7.38 -9.65 31.06
N ALA A 277 -7.87 -8.50 31.52
CA ALA A 277 -9.29 -8.18 31.60
C ALA A 277 -9.51 -6.71 31.29
N ILE A 278 -10.52 -6.41 30.47
CA ILE A 278 -11.03 -5.08 30.14
C ILE A 278 -12.55 -5.14 30.24
N GLY A 279 -13.09 -4.81 31.42
CA GLY A 279 -14.50 -4.96 31.72
C GLY A 279 -14.94 -6.43 31.63
N ASN A 280 -15.84 -6.74 30.68
CA ASN A 280 -16.33 -8.11 30.46
C ASN A 280 -15.50 -8.91 29.44
N VAL A 281 -14.53 -8.27 28.79
CA VAL A 281 -13.61 -8.91 27.85
C VAL A 281 -12.39 -9.36 28.64
N ARG A 282 -11.97 -10.62 28.46
CA ARG A 282 -10.86 -11.22 29.19
C ARG A 282 -10.14 -12.22 28.31
N GLY A 283 -8.85 -12.33 28.54
CA GLY A 283 -8.01 -13.34 27.92
C GLY A 283 -7.12 -13.98 28.97
N GLN A 284 -6.81 -15.25 28.80
CA GLN A 284 -5.80 -15.92 29.59
C GLN A 284 -5.14 -17.02 28.78
N GLY A 285 -3.87 -17.29 29.04
CA GLY A 285 -3.15 -18.29 28.28
C GLY A 285 -1.74 -18.48 28.78
N LYS A 286 -0.98 -19.21 27.96
CA LYS A 286 0.46 -19.38 28.14
C LYS A 286 1.15 -19.51 26.80
N ALA A 287 2.43 -19.15 26.77
CA ALA A 287 3.28 -19.26 25.60
C ALA A 287 4.65 -19.81 25.99
N LYS A 288 5.29 -20.48 25.04
CA LYS A 288 6.71 -20.80 25.07
C LYS A 288 7.41 -19.85 24.11
N ILE A 289 8.27 -18.99 24.64
CA ILE A 289 8.86 -17.88 23.88
C ILE A 289 10.38 -18.04 23.86
N ALA A 290 10.97 -17.98 22.67
CA ALA A 290 12.42 -17.86 22.50
C ALA A 290 12.74 -16.38 22.29
N PRO A 291 13.48 -15.70 23.18
CA PRO A 291 13.71 -14.25 23.08
C PRO A 291 14.42 -13.82 21.79
N ALA A 292 15.22 -14.71 21.20
CA ALA A 292 15.96 -14.48 19.96
C ALA A 292 15.13 -14.72 18.68
N LEU A 293 13.88 -15.16 18.80
CA LEU A 293 12.96 -15.33 17.67
C LEU A 293 11.88 -14.25 17.75
N PRO A 294 11.35 -13.74 16.64
CA PRO A 294 10.21 -12.82 16.64
C PRO A 294 8.85 -13.54 16.68
N VAL A 295 8.81 -14.86 16.88
CA VAL A 295 7.57 -15.65 16.92
C VAL A 295 7.52 -16.59 18.13
N PRO A 296 6.39 -16.70 18.87
CA PRO A 296 6.27 -17.67 19.94
C PRO A 296 6.41 -19.09 19.38
N VAL A 297 7.20 -19.92 20.06
CA VAL A 297 7.41 -21.33 19.70
C VAL A 297 6.11 -22.10 19.87
N GLU A 298 5.38 -21.81 20.94
CA GLU A 298 4.05 -22.33 21.20
C GLU A 298 3.24 -21.26 21.93
N SER A 299 1.95 -21.16 21.65
CA SER A 299 1.04 -20.27 22.36
C SER A 299 -0.33 -20.92 22.44
N GLU A 300 -0.99 -20.88 23.59
CA GLU A 300 -2.39 -21.23 23.72
C GLU A 300 -3.11 -20.29 24.67
N GLY A 301 -4.37 -19.98 24.37
CA GLY A 301 -5.15 -19.08 25.19
C GLY A 301 -6.64 -19.16 24.92
N THR A 302 -7.42 -18.68 25.89
CA THR A 302 -8.85 -18.47 25.78
C THR A 302 -9.13 -16.99 25.79
N PHE A 303 -9.99 -16.55 24.88
CA PHE A 303 -10.29 -15.15 24.63
C PHE A 303 -11.80 -14.96 24.58
N SER A 304 -12.36 -14.11 25.43
CA SER A 304 -13.79 -13.77 25.40
C SER A 304 -13.99 -12.42 24.72
N GLN A 305 -14.93 -12.32 23.77
CA GLN A 305 -15.26 -11.04 23.13
C GLN A 305 -16.44 -10.32 23.83
N MET A 306 -16.52 -9.00 23.65
CA MET A 306 -17.63 -8.21 24.20
C MET A 306 -18.94 -8.57 23.50
N GLY A 307 -19.89 -9.17 24.23
CA GLY A 307 -21.19 -9.57 23.67
C GLY A 307 -21.12 -10.75 22.68
N GLY A 308 -19.99 -11.46 22.64
CA GLY A 308 -19.74 -12.59 21.73
C GLY A 308 -19.32 -13.87 22.44
N GLU A 309 -19.00 -14.88 21.65
CA GLU A 309 -18.54 -16.17 22.15
C GLU A 309 -17.07 -16.11 22.62
N SER A 310 -16.67 -17.08 23.43
CA SER A 310 -15.26 -17.26 23.80
C SER A 310 -14.61 -18.28 22.86
N TYR A 311 -13.40 -17.98 22.44
CA TYR A 311 -12.60 -18.83 21.57
C TYR A 311 -11.38 -19.30 22.32
N TYR A 312 -11.04 -20.58 22.15
CA TYR A 312 -9.70 -21.06 22.47
C TYR A 312 -8.91 -21.13 21.18
N SER A 313 -7.67 -20.68 21.21
CA SER A 313 -6.75 -20.84 20.09
C SER A 313 -5.40 -21.35 20.57
N ARG A 314 -4.75 -22.15 19.72
CA ARG A 314 -3.42 -22.69 19.95
C ARG A 314 -2.60 -22.61 18.67
N LEU A 315 -1.36 -22.19 18.79
CA LEU A 315 -0.36 -22.16 17.73
C LEU A 315 0.90 -22.88 18.21
N LYS A 316 1.50 -23.68 17.35
CA LYS A 316 2.78 -24.34 17.61
C LYS A 316 3.66 -24.34 16.37
N VAL A 317 4.88 -23.83 16.51
CA VAL A 317 5.91 -23.92 15.48
C VAL A 317 6.45 -25.35 15.46
N GLY A 318 6.32 -26.02 14.32
CA GLY A 318 6.81 -27.37 14.10
C GLY A 318 8.16 -27.42 13.39
N ASP A 319 8.48 -26.40 12.59
CA ASP A 319 9.77 -26.27 11.89
C ASP A 319 10.01 -24.83 11.45
N MET A 320 11.27 -24.42 11.34
CA MET A 320 11.70 -23.09 10.91
C MET A 320 13.11 -23.20 10.30
N LYS A 321 13.38 -22.48 9.20
CA LYS A 321 14.71 -22.45 8.56
C LYS A 321 15.28 -21.04 8.50
N PHE A 322 16.61 -20.96 8.56
CA PHE A 322 17.34 -19.70 8.61
C PHE A 322 18.36 -19.63 7.49
N SER A 323 18.44 -18.49 6.81
CA SER A 323 19.46 -18.23 5.80
C SER A 323 20.10 -16.87 6.00
N LYS A 324 21.39 -16.73 5.65
CA LYS A 324 22.07 -15.43 5.68
C LYS A 324 21.57 -14.50 4.57
N GLU A 325 21.14 -15.08 3.45
CA GLU A 325 20.61 -14.37 2.29
C GLU A 325 19.39 -15.11 1.76
N PHE A 326 18.50 -14.41 1.04
CA PHE A 326 17.37 -15.06 0.40
C PHE A 326 17.84 -15.82 -0.83
N GLU A 327 17.66 -17.13 -0.82
CA GLU A 327 17.99 -18.00 -1.94
C GLU A 327 16.80 -18.17 -2.88
N GLY A 328 17.06 -18.73 -4.07
CA GLY A 328 15.99 -19.16 -4.95
C GLY A 328 15.20 -20.32 -4.33
N ILE A 329 13.87 -20.26 -4.42
CA ILE A 329 12.98 -21.32 -3.94
C ILE A 329 12.34 -22.04 -5.12
N ASN A 330 12.07 -23.33 -4.97
CA ASN A 330 11.39 -24.12 -6.00
C ASN A 330 9.94 -24.35 -5.57
N VAL A 331 9.07 -23.47 -6.03
CA VAL A 331 7.62 -23.46 -5.78
C VAL A 331 6.93 -23.15 -7.09
N GLY A 332 5.68 -23.58 -7.25
CA GLY A 332 4.80 -23.32 -8.40
C GLY A 332 3.51 -24.09 -8.22
N ILE A 333 2.36 -23.47 -8.51
CA ILE A 333 1.05 -24.09 -8.25
C ILE A 333 0.55 -24.80 -9.52
N GLU A 334 0.33 -24.04 -10.59
CA GLU A 334 0.02 -24.61 -11.92
C GLU A 334 0.92 -24.03 -13.01
N GLN A 335 1.24 -22.74 -12.93
CA GLN A 335 2.17 -22.11 -13.85
C GLN A 335 3.61 -22.43 -13.48
N ALA A 336 4.42 -22.70 -14.50
CA ALA A 336 5.81 -23.05 -14.30
C ALA A 336 6.60 -21.83 -13.80
N THR A 337 6.91 -21.83 -12.51
CA THR A 337 7.93 -20.99 -11.90
C THR A 337 9.20 -21.81 -11.68
N SER A 338 10.36 -21.19 -11.86
CA SER A 338 11.66 -21.83 -11.66
C SER A 338 12.45 -21.14 -10.56
N GLN A 339 13.50 -21.80 -10.06
CA GLN A 339 14.34 -21.24 -9.01
C GLN A 339 14.96 -19.91 -9.47
N GLY A 340 14.71 -18.85 -8.70
CA GLY A 340 15.26 -17.53 -8.96
C GLY A 340 16.73 -17.42 -8.57
N GLU A 341 17.38 -16.38 -9.07
CA GLU A 341 18.73 -16.02 -8.60
C GLU A 341 18.59 -15.21 -7.30
N SER A 342 19.48 -15.49 -6.33
CA SER A 342 19.63 -14.61 -5.16
C SER A 342 20.13 -13.27 -5.66
N THR A 343 19.30 -12.24 -5.59
CA THR A 343 19.77 -10.89 -5.90
C THR A 343 20.64 -10.48 -4.72
N GLY A 344 21.97 -10.48 -4.92
CA GLY A 344 22.90 -9.81 -4.03
C GLY A 344 22.36 -8.41 -3.78
N THR A 345 22.29 -8.02 -2.51
CA THR A 345 21.58 -6.86 -1.99
C THR A 345 21.56 -5.71 -3.00
N ASP A 346 20.43 -5.52 -3.70
CA ASP A 346 20.13 -4.24 -4.34
C ASP A 346 19.78 -3.26 -3.22
N THR A 347 20.74 -3.02 -2.33
CA THR A 347 20.82 -1.71 -1.72
C THR A 347 21.13 -0.82 -2.91
N GLN A 348 20.15 -0.04 -3.36
CA GLN A 348 20.48 1.23 -3.98
C GLN A 348 21.23 2.03 -2.91
N THR A 349 22.53 1.74 -2.78
CA THR A 349 23.47 2.62 -2.10
C THR A 349 23.62 3.77 -3.07
N GLY A 350 22.64 4.67 -3.07
CA GLY A 350 22.78 5.99 -3.62
C GLY A 350 24.04 6.56 -2.98
N THR A 351 25.11 6.65 -3.75
CA THR A 351 26.25 7.44 -3.33
C THR A 351 25.70 8.86 -3.27
N GLN A 352 25.36 9.34 -2.07
CA GLN A 352 25.12 10.75 -1.81
C GLN A 352 26.44 11.45 -2.10
N THR A 353 26.59 11.85 -3.36
CA THR A 353 27.56 12.86 -3.73
C THR A 353 26.91 14.14 -3.29
N GLU A 354 27.36 14.71 -2.18
CA GLU A 354 27.12 16.12 -1.85
C GLU A 354 27.72 16.97 -2.98
N THR A 355 26.96 17.07 -4.06
CA THR A 355 27.13 18.11 -5.05
C THR A 355 26.22 19.21 -4.57
N SER A 356 26.75 20.42 -4.41
CA SER A 356 25.95 21.61 -4.11
C SER A 356 24.72 21.62 -5.04
N THR A 357 23.55 21.33 -4.48
CA THR A 357 22.30 21.28 -5.22
C THR A 357 22.02 22.70 -5.72
N PRO A 358 21.81 22.91 -7.03
CA PRO A 358 21.23 24.17 -7.45
C PRO A 358 19.89 24.35 -6.73
N GLU A 359 19.57 25.57 -6.26
CA GLU A 359 18.22 25.86 -5.77
C GLU A 359 17.24 25.67 -6.93
N LEU A 360 16.52 24.55 -6.91
CA LEU A 360 15.43 24.27 -7.83
C LEU A 360 14.18 25.01 -7.35
N SER A 361 13.34 25.42 -8.30
CA SER A 361 12.01 25.91 -7.95
C SER A 361 11.20 24.81 -7.26
N ASP A 362 10.39 25.20 -6.29
CA ASP A 362 9.45 24.32 -5.58
C ASP A 362 8.03 24.40 -6.18
N ASN A 363 7.85 25.07 -7.33
CA ASN A 363 6.52 25.25 -7.96
C ASN A 363 5.85 23.90 -8.22
N TRP A 364 6.60 22.88 -8.61
CA TRP A 364 6.08 21.53 -8.86
C TRP A 364 5.32 20.93 -7.66
N LYS A 365 5.65 21.36 -6.43
CA LYS A 365 4.94 20.95 -5.19
C LYS A 365 3.56 21.58 -5.02
N LEU A 366 3.26 22.65 -5.77
CA LEU A 366 1.92 23.27 -5.77
C LEU A 366 0.87 22.33 -6.35
N GLY A 367 1.30 21.33 -7.12
CA GLY A 367 0.48 20.16 -7.41
C GLY A 367 -0.78 20.41 -8.21
N TRP A 368 -0.57 20.92 -9.41
CA TRP A 368 -1.52 21.42 -10.41
C TRP A 368 -2.40 22.56 -9.90
N ASP A 369 -2.12 23.13 -8.72
CA ASP A 369 -2.56 24.48 -8.37
C ASP A 369 -1.73 25.51 -9.17
N ALA A 370 -2.41 26.25 -10.04
CA ALA A 370 -1.83 27.42 -10.71
C ALA A 370 -2.68 28.67 -10.50
N SER A 371 -3.37 28.78 -9.35
CA SER A 371 -4.12 29.97 -8.94
C SER A 371 -3.24 31.20 -8.76
N ASN A 372 -1.97 30.97 -8.40
CA ASN A 372 -1.00 32.02 -8.15
C ASN A 372 -0.05 32.20 -9.34
N PRO A 373 0.53 33.40 -9.48
CA PRO A 373 1.63 33.61 -10.42
C PRO A 373 2.76 32.61 -10.19
N ILE A 374 3.27 32.03 -11.27
CA ILE A 374 4.38 31.09 -11.23
C ILE A 374 5.68 31.80 -11.66
N PRO A 375 6.74 31.77 -10.82
CA PRO A 375 8.04 32.30 -11.19
C PRO A 375 8.73 31.36 -12.16
N ILE A 376 9.03 31.84 -13.37
CA ILE A 376 9.83 31.13 -14.37
C ILE A 376 10.97 32.06 -14.79
N ASN A 377 12.23 31.63 -14.54
CA ASN A 377 13.43 32.41 -14.88
C ASN A 377 13.40 33.87 -14.36
N GLY A 378 12.87 34.07 -13.15
CA GLY A 378 12.80 35.39 -12.48
C GLY A 378 11.68 36.31 -12.99
N ARG A 379 10.69 35.77 -13.71
CA ARG A 379 9.49 36.49 -14.15
C ARG A 379 8.23 35.76 -13.70
N GLU A 380 7.21 36.53 -13.33
CA GLU A 380 5.92 36.01 -12.87
C GLU A 380 4.97 35.80 -14.04
N TYR A 381 4.38 34.61 -14.14
CA TYR A 381 3.43 34.25 -15.19
C TYR A 381 2.12 33.73 -14.61
N ILE A 382 1.01 34.00 -15.30
CA ILE A 382 -0.28 33.35 -15.04
C ILE A 382 -0.54 32.34 -16.15
N VAL A 383 -0.96 31.13 -15.78
CA VAL A 383 -1.39 30.11 -16.74
C VAL A 383 -2.79 30.45 -17.23
N LYS A 384 -2.98 30.59 -18.55
CA LYS A 384 -4.29 30.94 -19.15
C LYS A 384 -4.96 29.76 -19.84
N GLU A 385 -4.16 28.87 -20.41
CA GLU A 385 -4.63 27.71 -21.15
C GLU A 385 -3.56 26.62 -21.13
N ALA A 386 -3.99 25.36 -21.05
CA ALA A 386 -3.14 24.19 -21.16
C ALA A 386 -3.80 23.18 -22.11
N ALA A 387 -2.98 22.50 -22.92
CA ALA A 387 -3.44 21.44 -23.81
C ALA A 387 -2.75 20.13 -23.47
N PHE A 388 -3.54 19.07 -23.38
CA PHE A 388 -3.08 17.72 -23.05
C PHE A 388 -3.41 16.77 -24.20
N GLU A 389 -2.44 15.96 -24.59
CA GLU A 389 -2.70 14.71 -25.30
C GLU A 389 -2.90 13.61 -24.28
N VAL A 390 -3.95 12.83 -24.47
CA VAL A 390 -4.38 11.81 -23.52
C VAL A 390 -4.64 10.50 -24.25
N ASP A 391 -4.08 9.42 -23.72
CA ASP A 391 -4.44 8.06 -24.09
C ASP A 391 -4.96 7.32 -22.86
N TYR A 392 -6.06 6.57 -23.02
CA TYR A 392 -6.52 5.68 -21.96
C TYR A 392 -7.06 4.36 -22.50
N LYS A 393 -6.96 3.32 -21.68
CA LYS A 393 -7.41 1.96 -22.03
C LYS A 393 -7.94 1.25 -20.79
N VAL A 394 -9.14 0.67 -20.89
CA VAL A 394 -9.76 -0.17 -19.85
C VAL A 394 -9.71 -1.63 -20.28
N SER A 395 -9.64 -2.59 -19.34
CA SER A 395 -9.74 -4.03 -19.62
C SER A 395 -10.98 -4.36 -20.45
N GLY A 396 -10.80 -5.09 -21.55
CA GLY A 396 -11.86 -5.39 -22.53
C GLY A 396 -12.33 -4.20 -23.39
N GLY A 397 -11.86 -3.00 -23.08
CA GLY A 397 -12.15 -1.76 -23.80
C GLY A 397 -11.18 -1.47 -24.95
N LYS A 398 -11.52 -0.46 -25.76
CA LYS A 398 -10.62 0.06 -26.79
C LYS A 398 -9.76 1.17 -26.21
N GLU A 399 -8.53 1.25 -26.68
CA GLU A 399 -7.69 2.42 -26.47
C GLU A 399 -8.33 3.65 -27.11
N ARG A 400 -8.27 4.78 -26.41
CA ARG A 400 -8.85 6.05 -26.81
C ARG A 400 -7.82 7.14 -26.73
N HIS A 401 -7.73 7.92 -27.80
CA HIS A 401 -6.91 9.12 -27.89
C HIS A 401 -7.80 10.35 -27.84
N LEU A 402 -7.43 11.31 -26.98
CA LEU A 402 -8.10 12.58 -26.78
C LEU A 402 -7.09 13.74 -26.79
N VAL A 403 -7.52 14.88 -27.30
CA VAL A 403 -6.85 16.16 -27.03
C VAL A 403 -7.77 16.99 -26.16
N ILE A 404 -7.30 17.39 -24.98
CA ILE A 404 -8.06 18.18 -24.01
C ILE A 404 -7.38 19.53 -23.86
N THR A 405 -8.02 20.59 -24.35
CA THR A 405 -7.57 21.97 -24.15
C THR A 405 -8.43 22.65 -23.12
N LYS A 406 -7.83 23.19 -22.06
CA LYS A 406 -8.54 23.83 -20.95
C LYS A 406 -8.03 25.22 -20.71
N GLY A 407 -8.91 26.11 -20.28
CA GLY A 407 -8.54 27.46 -19.91
C GLY A 407 -9.71 28.21 -19.31
N TYR A 408 -9.48 29.49 -19.08
CA TYR A 408 -10.50 30.37 -18.54
C TYR A 408 -10.37 31.79 -19.09
N ARG A 409 -11.47 32.54 -19.05
CA ARG A 409 -11.51 33.97 -19.39
C ARG A 409 -12.65 34.67 -18.67
N GLU A 410 -12.51 35.98 -18.52
CA GLU A 410 -13.60 36.84 -18.06
C GLU A 410 -14.69 36.91 -19.14
N GLU A 411 -15.95 36.86 -18.73
CA GLU A 411 -17.12 36.94 -19.61
C GLU A 411 -18.29 37.65 -18.90
N GLU A 412 -19.31 38.07 -19.65
CA GLU A 412 -20.52 38.66 -19.09
C GLU A 412 -21.72 37.75 -19.40
N LEU A 413 -22.40 37.26 -18.36
CA LEU A 413 -23.57 36.39 -18.49
C LEU A 413 -24.77 37.05 -17.82
N ASN A 414 -25.81 37.34 -18.59
CA ASN A 414 -27.05 37.99 -18.11
C ASN A 414 -26.79 39.32 -17.34
N GLY A 415 -25.79 40.10 -17.75
CA GLY A 415 -25.44 41.36 -17.09
C GLY A 415 -24.56 41.21 -15.84
N ARG A 416 -24.10 39.99 -15.53
CA ARG A 416 -23.19 39.70 -14.42
C ARG A 416 -21.79 39.41 -14.96
N SER A 417 -20.77 39.98 -14.33
CA SER A 417 -19.38 39.59 -14.58
C SER A 417 -19.13 38.20 -14.01
N VAL A 418 -18.75 37.27 -14.87
CA VAL A 418 -18.47 35.87 -14.53
C VAL A 418 -17.12 35.47 -15.14
N TYR A 419 -16.60 34.33 -14.71
CA TYR A 419 -15.56 33.64 -15.44
C TYR A 419 -16.13 32.46 -16.19
N LEU A 420 -15.78 32.35 -17.47
CA LEU A 420 -15.99 31.14 -18.24
C LEU A 420 -14.77 30.24 -18.08
N LEU A 421 -14.97 29.10 -17.45
CA LEU A 421 -14.05 27.97 -17.45
C LEU A 421 -14.45 27.07 -18.62
N TYR A 422 -13.49 26.62 -19.42
CA TYR A 422 -13.81 25.77 -20.56
C TYR A 422 -12.85 24.59 -20.70
N ALA A 423 -13.37 23.51 -21.28
CA ALA A 423 -12.59 22.40 -21.79
C ALA A 423 -13.09 22.04 -23.19
N LYS A 424 -12.18 22.00 -24.16
CA LYS A 424 -12.43 21.44 -25.48
C LYS A 424 -11.83 20.04 -25.53
N VAL A 425 -12.66 19.04 -25.77
CA VAL A 425 -12.24 17.65 -25.91
C VAL A 425 -12.43 17.21 -27.35
N GLU A 426 -11.33 16.89 -28.01
CA GLU A 426 -11.31 16.39 -29.38
C GLU A 426 -10.95 14.90 -29.38
N THR A 427 -11.70 14.09 -30.13
CA THR A 427 -11.41 12.68 -30.36
C THR A 427 -11.50 12.34 -31.85
N SER A 428 -11.32 11.07 -32.22
CA SER A 428 -11.34 10.58 -33.61
C SER A 428 -12.73 10.70 -34.25
N GLY A 429 -13.12 11.93 -34.60
CA GLY A 429 -14.34 12.26 -35.34
C GLY A 429 -15.38 13.09 -34.58
N GLU A 430 -15.13 13.46 -33.32
CA GLU A 430 -16.07 14.26 -32.51
C GLU A 430 -15.31 15.34 -31.72
N SER A 431 -15.97 16.46 -31.48
CA SER A 431 -15.48 17.54 -30.63
C SER A 431 -16.59 17.96 -29.68
N TYR A 432 -16.24 18.10 -28.41
CA TYR A 432 -17.13 18.60 -27.36
C TYR A 432 -16.50 19.80 -26.68
N GLU A 433 -17.31 20.83 -26.43
CA GLU A 433 -16.91 21.99 -25.65
C GLU A 433 -17.74 22.04 -24.37
N TYR A 434 -17.08 21.90 -23.24
CA TYR A 434 -17.64 22.04 -21.90
C TYR A 434 -17.38 23.46 -21.42
N ARG A 435 -18.43 24.16 -21.01
CA ARG A 435 -18.39 25.55 -20.55
C ARG A 435 -19.05 25.65 -19.19
N VAL A 436 -18.34 26.19 -18.21
CA VAL A 436 -18.81 26.36 -16.84
C VAL A 436 -18.61 27.81 -16.45
N TYR A 437 -19.72 28.49 -16.15
CA TYR A 437 -19.72 29.89 -15.78
C TYR A 437 -19.77 29.99 -14.26
N VAL A 438 -18.78 30.65 -13.67
CA VAL A 438 -18.64 30.79 -12.21
C VAL A 438 -18.54 32.26 -11.82
N GLU A 439 -18.97 32.59 -10.60
CA GLU A 439 -18.74 33.94 -10.07
C GLU A 439 -17.25 34.14 -9.74
N PRO A 440 -16.73 35.38 -9.79
CA PRO A 440 -15.32 35.68 -9.50
C PRO A 440 -14.82 35.18 -8.14
N SER A 441 -15.71 35.09 -7.14
CA SER A 441 -15.36 34.57 -5.81
C SER A 441 -15.04 33.08 -5.77
N TYR A 442 -15.40 32.33 -6.81
CA TYR A 442 -15.12 30.89 -6.91
C TYR A 442 -13.83 30.60 -7.68
N LEU A 443 -13.10 31.61 -8.18
CA LEU A 443 -11.73 31.42 -8.65
C LEU A 443 -10.76 31.43 -7.47
N ASP A 444 -10.73 30.32 -6.74
CA ASP A 444 -9.72 30.04 -5.73
C ASP A 444 -8.81 28.88 -6.17
N GLU A 445 -7.91 28.48 -5.27
CA GLU A 445 -6.99 27.34 -5.43
C GLU A 445 -7.71 26.09 -5.94
N TYR A 446 -8.90 25.77 -5.41
CA TYR A 446 -9.64 24.56 -5.76
C TYR A 446 -10.10 24.60 -7.22
N THR A 447 -10.76 25.68 -7.63
CA THR A 447 -11.23 25.84 -9.02
C THR A 447 -10.06 25.92 -10.00
N SER A 448 -8.96 26.56 -9.61
CA SER A 448 -7.75 26.58 -10.43
C SER A 448 -7.14 25.18 -10.60
N GLY A 449 -7.08 24.37 -9.54
CA GLY A 449 -6.63 22.98 -9.62
C GLY A 449 -7.49 22.17 -10.59
N THR A 450 -8.82 22.37 -10.59
CA THR A 450 -9.70 21.68 -11.54
C THR A 450 -9.47 22.07 -13.00
N LEU A 451 -8.92 23.26 -13.30
CA LEU A 451 -8.64 23.71 -14.67
C LEU A 451 -7.45 22.97 -15.31
N TRP A 452 -6.47 22.57 -14.49
CA TRP A 452 -5.20 22.04 -14.97
C TRP A 452 -5.13 20.51 -14.96
N ILE A 453 -6.22 19.85 -14.54
CA ILE A 453 -6.40 18.40 -14.64
C ILE A 453 -6.80 17.98 -16.07
N PRO A 454 -6.24 16.92 -16.68
CA PRO A 454 -6.62 16.43 -18.01
C PRO A 454 -7.96 15.65 -17.96
N SER A 455 -8.96 16.17 -17.26
CA SER A 455 -10.30 15.61 -17.10
C SER A 455 -11.32 16.73 -17.13
N VAL A 456 -12.56 16.40 -17.50
CA VAL A 456 -13.69 17.35 -17.47
C VAL A 456 -14.59 17.14 -16.27
N TYR A 457 -14.35 16.11 -15.46
CA TYR A 457 -15.24 15.74 -14.37
C TYR A 457 -15.33 16.82 -13.29
N ASP A 458 -14.21 17.20 -12.69
CA ASP A 458 -14.22 18.21 -11.63
C ASP A 458 -14.53 19.61 -12.17
N LEU A 459 -14.30 19.86 -13.46
CA LEU A 459 -14.73 21.11 -14.10
C LEU A 459 -16.25 21.28 -14.00
N ILE A 460 -17.00 20.20 -14.22
CA ILE A 460 -18.47 20.20 -14.28
C ILE A 460 -19.10 19.96 -12.89
N ASN A 461 -18.42 19.21 -12.01
CA ASN A 461 -18.96 18.78 -10.72
C ASN A 461 -18.30 19.46 -9.50
N GLY A 462 -17.21 20.20 -9.71
CA GLY A 462 -16.39 20.79 -8.65
C GLY A 462 -16.89 22.16 -8.18
N PRO A 463 -16.90 23.20 -9.04
CA PRO A 463 -17.26 24.55 -8.62
C PRO A 463 -18.77 24.75 -8.57
N ASP A 464 -19.21 25.65 -7.68
CA ASP A 464 -20.55 26.21 -7.76
C ASP A 464 -20.67 27.05 -9.05
N PHE A 465 -21.66 26.71 -9.88
CA PHE A 465 -21.83 27.30 -11.20
C PHE A 465 -23.09 28.16 -11.30
N VAL A 466 -22.99 29.22 -12.10
CA VAL A 466 -24.14 30.00 -12.59
C VAL A 466 -24.82 29.23 -13.72
N LYS A 467 -24.01 28.59 -14.59
CA LYS A 467 -24.47 27.81 -15.74
C LYS A 467 -23.41 26.80 -16.18
N VAL A 468 -23.85 25.64 -16.65
CA VAL A 468 -23.04 24.68 -17.39
C VAL A 468 -23.64 24.51 -18.78
N GLU A 469 -22.79 24.48 -19.80
CA GLU A 469 -23.16 24.13 -21.18
C GLU A 469 -22.20 23.07 -21.73
N ILE A 470 -22.73 22.08 -22.44
CA ILE A 470 -21.97 21.10 -23.19
C ILE A 470 -22.46 21.16 -24.63
N ILE A 471 -21.54 21.48 -25.53
CA ILE A 471 -21.82 21.69 -26.95
C ILE A 471 -21.07 20.62 -27.74
N GLY A 472 -21.80 19.79 -28.48
CA GLY A 472 -21.23 18.88 -29.48
C GLY A 472 -21.67 19.28 -30.89
N GLU A 473 -21.13 18.61 -31.91
CA GLU A 473 -21.47 18.92 -33.31
C GLU A 473 -22.98 18.81 -33.62
N ASN A 474 -23.67 17.85 -32.99
CA ASN A 474 -25.08 17.56 -33.22
C ASN A 474 -25.90 17.48 -31.92
N CYS A 475 -25.34 17.91 -30.79
CA CYS A 475 -26.01 17.87 -29.50
C CYS A 475 -25.72 19.14 -28.70
N HIS A 476 -26.60 19.44 -27.75
CA HIS A 476 -26.42 20.52 -26.79
C HIS A 476 -27.05 20.09 -25.47
N TYR A 477 -26.40 20.42 -24.37
CA TYR A 477 -26.92 20.29 -23.01
C TYR A 477 -26.63 21.57 -22.24
N SER A 478 -27.57 22.04 -21.45
CA SER A 478 -27.29 23.10 -20.47
C SER A 478 -28.10 22.93 -19.20
N ILE A 479 -27.51 23.34 -18.08
CA ILE A 479 -28.17 23.47 -16.78
C ILE A 479 -27.77 24.79 -16.13
N ASP A 480 -28.73 25.49 -15.53
CA ASP A 480 -28.48 26.73 -14.78
C ASP A 480 -28.47 26.52 -13.25
N GLU A 481 -28.08 27.56 -12.51
CA GLU A 481 -28.06 27.58 -11.04
C GLU A 481 -29.43 27.27 -10.37
N ASN A 482 -30.54 27.36 -11.11
CA ASN A 482 -31.88 27.04 -10.62
C ASN A 482 -32.30 25.59 -10.95
N GLY A 483 -31.43 24.82 -11.60
CA GLY A 483 -31.71 23.45 -12.04
C GLY A 483 -32.59 23.37 -13.28
N ASN A 484 -32.73 24.46 -14.06
CA ASN A 484 -33.43 24.40 -15.33
C ASN A 484 -32.53 23.70 -16.35
N ILE A 485 -33.03 22.60 -16.93
CA ILE A 485 -32.30 21.77 -17.88
C ILE A 485 -32.85 21.98 -19.29
N GLU A 486 -31.95 22.16 -20.27
CA GLU A 486 -32.28 22.17 -21.69
C GLU A 486 -31.36 21.24 -22.48
N GLY A 487 -31.91 20.61 -23.53
CA GLY A 487 -31.14 19.76 -24.44
C GLY A 487 -31.01 18.30 -24.02
N ASP A 488 -29.97 17.63 -24.53
CA ASP A 488 -29.71 16.20 -24.39
C ASP A 488 -28.67 15.94 -23.29
N MET A 489 -29.08 15.34 -22.17
CA MET A 489 -28.19 14.99 -21.06
C MET A 489 -27.03 14.05 -21.42
N SER A 490 -27.10 13.37 -22.57
CA SER A 490 -26.01 12.54 -23.07
C SER A 490 -24.98 13.31 -23.90
N CYS A 491 -25.18 14.60 -24.14
CA CYS A 491 -24.20 15.42 -24.86
C CYS A 491 -22.88 15.50 -24.07
N GLY A 492 -21.77 15.16 -24.72
CA GLY A 492 -20.46 15.02 -24.07
C GLY A 492 -20.16 13.62 -23.53
N ALA A 493 -21.02 12.62 -23.78
CA ALA A 493 -20.70 11.22 -23.50
C ALA A 493 -19.80 10.64 -24.60
N ILE A 494 -18.49 10.66 -24.39
CA ILE A 494 -17.48 10.19 -25.37
C ILE A 494 -17.47 8.66 -25.49
N SER A 495 -17.62 7.94 -24.38
CA SER A 495 -17.78 6.48 -24.35
C SER A 495 -18.29 6.01 -22.99
N GLU A 496 -18.74 4.76 -22.89
CA GLU A 496 -19.17 4.16 -21.63
C GLU A 496 -18.06 4.17 -20.57
N ASP A 497 -16.80 4.00 -20.97
CA ASP A 497 -15.63 3.97 -20.09
C ASP A 497 -15.03 5.36 -19.82
N PHE A 498 -15.48 6.42 -20.51
CA PHE A 498 -14.95 7.77 -20.31
C PHE A 498 -15.18 8.28 -18.88
N GLY A 499 -16.27 7.85 -18.23
CA GLY A 499 -16.52 8.13 -16.82
C GLY A 499 -15.42 7.57 -15.90
N LYS A 500 -14.92 6.36 -16.17
CA LYS A 500 -13.85 5.72 -15.39
C LYS A 500 -12.53 6.50 -15.51
N TYR A 501 -12.18 6.89 -16.74
CA TYR A 501 -11.04 7.77 -17.00
C TYR A 501 -11.15 9.08 -16.20
N ASN A 502 -12.29 9.74 -16.31
CA ASN A 502 -12.55 11.04 -15.68
C ASN A 502 -12.43 10.99 -14.15
N MET A 503 -12.97 9.94 -13.52
CA MET A 503 -12.91 9.76 -12.07
C MET A 503 -11.49 9.48 -11.57
N VAL A 504 -10.65 8.85 -12.40
CA VAL A 504 -9.26 8.57 -12.01
C VAL A 504 -8.43 9.84 -11.87
N TRP A 505 -8.82 10.94 -12.51
CA TRP A 505 -8.14 12.22 -12.32
C TRP A 505 -8.76 13.10 -11.23
N SER A 506 -9.85 12.65 -10.60
CA SER A 506 -10.65 13.49 -9.71
C SER A 506 -9.83 14.00 -8.51
N TYR A 507 -9.98 15.29 -8.20
CA TYR A 507 -9.30 15.96 -7.09
C TYR A 507 -9.51 15.23 -5.74
N PRO A 508 -10.73 14.96 -5.25
CA PRO A 508 -10.92 14.39 -3.91
C PRO A 508 -10.62 12.88 -3.78
N THR A 509 -10.56 12.12 -4.88
CA THR A 509 -10.54 10.64 -4.80
C THR A 509 -9.67 9.93 -5.84
N GLY A 510 -9.19 10.66 -6.84
CA GLY A 510 -8.37 10.16 -7.93
C GLY A 510 -6.87 10.34 -7.71
N PHE A 511 -6.13 10.18 -8.80
CA PHE A 511 -4.69 10.34 -8.92
C PHE A 511 -4.19 11.68 -8.37
N TYR A 512 -4.96 12.76 -8.58
CA TYR A 512 -4.61 14.11 -8.14
C TYR A 512 -4.51 14.24 -6.60
N GLY A 513 -5.61 14.00 -5.86
CA GLY A 513 -5.60 14.21 -4.41
C GLY A 513 -5.14 13.01 -3.59
N GLY A 514 -4.82 11.88 -4.24
CA GLY A 514 -4.16 10.74 -3.62
C GLY A 514 -2.68 10.69 -3.99
N ILE A 515 -2.35 9.81 -4.95
CA ILE A 515 -0.97 9.43 -5.29
C ILE A 515 -0.10 10.62 -5.66
N TYR A 516 -0.57 11.53 -6.51
CA TYR A 516 0.24 12.65 -6.93
C TYR A 516 0.49 13.62 -5.75
N GLY A 517 -0.53 13.93 -4.94
CA GLY A 517 -0.36 14.71 -3.70
C GLY A 517 0.64 14.10 -2.71
N ASP A 518 0.59 12.77 -2.52
CA ASP A 518 1.57 12.05 -1.69
C ASP A 518 2.99 12.11 -2.30
N VAL A 519 3.11 11.86 -3.61
CA VAL A 519 4.38 11.96 -4.35
C VAL A 519 4.98 13.36 -4.21
N LEU A 520 4.17 14.42 -4.32
CA LEU A 520 4.63 15.80 -4.17
C LEU A 520 5.10 16.17 -2.77
N THR A 521 4.50 15.56 -1.74
CA THR A 521 4.82 15.87 -0.34
C THR A 521 6.19 15.30 0.05
N TYR A 522 6.57 14.14 -0.49
CA TYR A 522 7.75 13.39 -0.02
C TYR A 522 8.94 13.37 -0.98
N VAL A 523 8.76 13.73 -2.25
CA VAL A 523 9.84 13.70 -3.25
C VAL A 523 10.73 14.94 -3.14
N THR A 524 12.06 14.76 -3.18
CA THR A 524 13.02 15.87 -3.11
C THR A 524 13.64 16.21 -4.47
N LEU A 525 13.14 15.60 -5.57
CA LEU A 525 13.67 15.59 -6.96
C LEU A 525 15.16 15.29 -7.12
N THR A 526 15.86 15.10 -6.01
CA THR A 526 17.32 15.03 -5.93
C THR A 526 17.78 13.75 -5.26
N GLU A 527 16.86 13.00 -4.65
CA GLU A 527 17.12 11.74 -3.96
C GLU A 527 15.97 10.75 -4.18
N ASN A 528 16.27 9.45 -4.03
CA ASN A 528 15.28 8.37 -4.04
C ASN A 528 14.67 8.20 -2.65
N GLY A 529 13.47 7.60 -2.58
CA GLY A 529 12.79 7.33 -1.33
C GLY A 529 12.01 6.02 -1.34
N ASN A 530 11.27 5.77 -0.26
CA ASN A 530 10.45 4.56 -0.17
C ASN A 530 9.25 4.67 -1.12
N GLY A 531 9.15 3.76 -2.09
CA GLY A 531 8.04 3.71 -3.04
C GLY A 531 8.21 4.61 -4.27
N TYR A 532 9.34 5.33 -4.40
CA TYR A 532 9.64 6.12 -5.58
C TYR A 532 11.14 6.19 -5.92
N THR A 533 11.44 6.36 -7.20
CA THR A 533 12.80 6.65 -7.69
C THR A 533 12.75 7.88 -8.58
N VAL A 534 13.80 8.70 -8.50
CA VAL A 534 13.95 9.91 -9.31
C VAL A 534 15.17 9.78 -10.20
N GLU A 535 15.00 10.11 -11.48
CA GLU A 535 16.09 10.21 -12.43
C GLU A 535 15.96 11.49 -13.28
N ALA A 536 17.08 11.95 -13.83
CA ALA A 536 17.07 13.08 -14.75
C ALA A 536 16.25 12.74 -16.00
N GLY A 537 15.31 13.60 -16.34
CA GLY A 537 14.50 13.48 -17.54
C GLY A 537 15.13 14.18 -18.74
N ASN A 538 14.47 14.06 -19.89
CA ASN A 538 14.86 14.79 -21.09
C ASN A 538 14.30 16.21 -21.04
N GLN A 539 15.02 17.18 -21.60
CA GLN A 539 14.47 18.52 -21.79
C GLN A 539 13.23 18.50 -22.65
N VAL A 540 12.25 19.33 -22.29
CA VAL A 540 10.99 19.49 -23.03
C VAL A 540 10.80 20.94 -23.45
N VAL A 541 10.06 21.15 -24.54
CA VAL A 541 9.69 22.49 -25.01
C VAL A 541 8.17 22.63 -24.93
N ILE A 542 7.69 23.55 -24.09
CA ILE A 542 6.26 23.78 -23.84
C ILE A 542 6.00 25.28 -23.88
N GLY A 543 4.99 25.72 -24.65
CA GLY A 543 4.67 27.15 -24.78
C GLY A 543 5.83 28.01 -25.33
N GLY A 544 6.76 27.39 -26.05
CA GLY A 544 7.98 28.05 -26.56
C GLY A 544 9.10 28.25 -25.54
N MET A 545 8.98 27.69 -24.32
CA MET A 545 10.02 27.67 -23.29
C MET A 545 10.62 26.27 -23.14
N THR A 546 11.90 26.20 -22.79
CA THR A 546 12.60 24.93 -22.53
C THR A 546 12.68 24.70 -21.03
N PHE A 547 12.34 23.48 -20.59
CA PHE A 547 12.39 23.06 -19.19
C PHE A 547 13.27 21.83 -19.03
N ASP A 548 14.11 21.84 -17.99
CA ASP A 548 14.74 20.63 -17.49
C ASP A 548 13.69 19.81 -16.74
N THR A 549 13.71 18.49 -16.91
CA THR A 549 12.71 17.61 -16.28
C THR A 549 13.34 16.56 -15.41
N TYR A 550 12.52 16.04 -14.50
CA TYR A 550 12.81 14.92 -13.63
C TYR A 550 11.74 13.87 -13.83
N LYS A 551 12.15 12.63 -13.95
CA LYS A 551 11.27 11.48 -14.07
C LYS A 551 11.17 10.79 -12.72
N VAL A 552 9.94 10.68 -12.23
CA VAL A 552 9.60 10.07 -10.94
C VAL A 552 8.83 8.78 -11.22
N ILE A 553 9.45 7.63 -10.96
CA ILE A 553 8.79 6.33 -11.04
C ILE A 553 8.26 5.99 -9.65
N TRP A 554 6.98 5.64 -9.55
CA TRP A 554 6.30 5.43 -8.27
C TRP A 554 5.41 4.18 -8.27
N ASN A 555 5.17 3.63 -7.08
CA ASN A 555 4.19 2.59 -6.85
C ASN A 555 3.46 2.82 -5.51
N GLY A 556 2.19 2.42 -5.42
CA GLY A 556 1.40 2.65 -4.22
C GLY A 556 -0.02 2.10 -4.32
N LEU A 557 -0.86 2.50 -3.36
CA LEU A 557 -2.28 2.18 -3.32
C LEU A 557 -3.14 3.42 -3.62
N VAL A 558 -4.30 3.21 -4.24
CA VAL A 558 -5.19 4.25 -4.80
C VAL A 558 -6.63 4.03 -4.32
N GLN A 559 -7.45 5.08 -4.35
CA GLN A 559 -8.89 5.04 -4.03
C GLN A 559 -9.21 4.45 -2.63
N GLY A 560 -8.60 5.00 -1.57
CA GLY A 560 -8.85 4.51 -0.21
C GLY A 560 -8.26 3.13 0.07
N SER A 561 -7.13 2.81 -0.57
CA SER A 561 -6.40 1.52 -0.46
C SER A 561 -7.03 0.33 -1.20
N LEU A 562 -7.83 0.60 -2.24
CA LEU A 562 -8.58 -0.42 -2.97
C LEU A 562 -7.99 -0.79 -4.33
N ALA A 563 -7.04 -0.02 -4.88
CA ALA A 563 -6.38 -0.38 -6.14
C ALA A 563 -4.87 -0.21 -6.02
N GLN A 564 -4.09 -1.04 -6.71
CA GLN A 564 -2.66 -0.83 -6.88
C GLN A 564 -2.44 0.17 -8.02
N GLY A 565 -1.61 1.18 -7.74
CA GLY A 565 -1.17 2.16 -8.72
C GLY A 565 0.32 1.99 -8.99
N ASN A 566 0.67 1.92 -10.26
CA ASN A 566 2.05 1.94 -10.73
C ASN A 566 2.16 2.97 -11.84
N GLY A 567 3.19 3.81 -11.80
CA GLY A 567 3.35 4.76 -12.87
C GLY A 567 4.64 5.54 -12.83
N GLU A 568 4.66 6.51 -13.71
CA GLU A 568 5.76 7.40 -13.99
C GLU A 568 5.19 8.80 -14.21
N THR A 569 5.81 9.78 -13.56
CA THR A 569 5.46 11.19 -13.69
C THR A 569 6.71 11.97 -14.08
N VAL A 570 6.65 12.70 -15.17
CA VAL A 570 7.68 13.66 -15.58
C VAL A 570 7.26 15.04 -15.09
N VAL A 571 8.14 15.69 -14.33
CA VAL A 571 7.90 17.03 -13.76
C VAL A 571 8.98 18.00 -14.22
N ALA A 572 8.60 19.27 -14.38
CA ALA A 572 9.53 20.39 -14.52
C ALA A 572 9.45 21.22 -13.23
N PRO A 573 10.58 21.49 -12.54
CA PRO A 573 10.56 22.20 -11.25
C PRO A 573 9.84 23.54 -11.28
N GLU A 574 9.89 24.23 -12.43
CA GLU A 574 9.30 25.55 -12.64
C GLU A 574 7.79 25.52 -12.90
N LEU A 575 7.21 24.36 -13.23
CA LEU A 575 5.80 24.21 -13.55
C LEU A 575 5.04 23.56 -12.39
N PRO A 576 3.82 24.03 -12.06
CA PRO A 576 3.04 23.46 -10.96
C PRO A 576 2.37 22.13 -11.31
N PHE A 577 2.30 21.77 -12.59
CA PHE A 577 1.72 20.51 -13.08
C PHE A 577 2.76 19.66 -13.80
N PRO A 578 2.56 18.33 -13.87
CA PRO A 578 3.44 17.40 -14.53
C PRO A 578 3.38 17.65 -16.03
N VAL A 579 4.53 17.41 -16.65
CA VAL A 579 4.68 17.44 -18.09
C VAL A 579 4.07 16.17 -18.69
N GLU A 580 4.22 15.04 -18.02
CA GLU A 580 3.74 13.75 -18.51
C GLU A 580 3.43 12.82 -17.34
N VAL A 581 2.37 12.03 -17.48
CA VAL A 581 1.99 10.98 -16.53
C VAL A 581 1.64 9.74 -17.32
N SER A 582 2.28 8.61 -17.00
CA SER A 582 1.91 7.27 -17.47
C SER A 582 1.58 6.42 -16.25
N ALA A 583 0.37 5.91 -16.14
CA ALA A 583 -0.05 5.16 -14.95
C ALA A 583 -0.98 3.99 -15.29
N SER A 584 -0.87 2.94 -14.50
CA SER A 584 -1.78 1.80 -14.51
C SER A 584 -2.38 1.61 -13.13
N LEU A 585 -3.69 1.39 -13.10
CA LEU A 585 -4.50 1.17 -11.90
C LEU A 585 -5.15 -0.19 -12.02
N THR A 586 -4.81 -1.09 -11.09
CA THR A 586 -5.25 -2.49 -11.17
C THR A 586 -5.55 -3.05 -9.79
N MET A 587 -6.49 -4.01 -9.70
CA MET A 587 -6.66 -4.86 -8.53
C MET A 587 -7.04 -6.27 -8.99
N PRO A 588 -6.62 -7.33 -8.28
CA PRO A 588 -7.17 -8.67 -8.48
C PRO A 588 -8.70 -8.67 -8.51
N GLY A 589 -9.29 -9.15 -9.61
CA GLY A 589 -10.75 -9.23 -9.77
C GLY A 589 -11.47 -7.94 -10.16
N MET A 590 -10.75 -6.84 -10.38
CA MET A 590 -11.30 -5.62 -10.99
C MET A 590 -10.68 -5.37 -12.37
N GLU A 591 -11.41 -4.61 -13.18
CA GLU A 591 -10.91 -4.13 -14.47
C GLU A 591 -9.68 -3.23 -14.25
N GLY A 592 -8.65 -3.42 -15.07
CA GLY A 592 -7.51 -2.53 -15.10
C GLY A 592 -7.80 -1.27 -15.93
N LEU A 593 -7.16 -0.17 -15.56
CA LEU A 593 -7.14 1.07 -16.32
C LEU A 593 -5.70 1.50 -16.55
N TYR A 594 -5.36 1.80 -17.79
CA TYR A 594 -4.19 2.56 -18.17
C TYR A 594 -4.59 3.99 -18.52
N VAL A 595 -3.79 4.96 -18.06
CA VAL A 595 -3.88 6.36 -18.45
C VAL A 595 -2.49 6.89 -18.81
N HIS A 596 -2.46 7.71 -19.85
CA HIS A 596 -1.32 8.51 -20.26
C HIS A 596 -1.81 9.91 -20.56
N ALA A 597 -1.15 10.91 -19.99
CA ALA A 597 -1.46 12.30 -20.22
C ALA A 597 -0.16 13.07 -20.39
N ARG A 598 -0.04 13.83 -21.48
CA ARG A 598 1.13 14.66 -21.78
C ARG A 598 0.70 16.09 -22.04
N LEU A 599 1.29 17.03 -21.32
CA LEU A 599 1.18 18.45 -21.60
C LEU A 599 1.90 18.78 -22.91
N VAL A 600 1.16 19.26 -23.90
CA VAL A 600 1.68 19.55 -25.24
C VAL A 600 1.72 21.04 -25.58
N ASP A 601 0.90 21.86 -24.91
CA ASP A 601 0.94 23.31 -25.06
C ASP A 601 0.53 24.03 -23.77
N LEU A 602 1.05 25.24 -23.60
CA LEU A 602 0.81 26.09 -22.44
C LEU A 602 0.82 27.56 -22.84
N LYS A 603 -0.25 28.28 -22.53
CA LYS A 603 -0.33 29.74 -22.71
C LYS A 603 -0.08 30.44 -21.38
N LEU A 604 1.01 31.18 -21.33
CA LEU A 604 1.42 31.98 -20.18
C LEU A 604 1.23 33.47 -20.45
N GLU A 605 0.65 34.17 -19.49
CA GLU A 605 0.51 35.63 -19.49
C GLU A 605 1.51 36.24 -18.50
N LEU A 606 2.39 37.12 -18.99
CA LEU A 606 3.40 37.79 -18.16
C LEU A 606 2.74 38.84 -17.27
N ILE A 607 3.00 38.77 -15.96
CA ILE A 607 2.62 39.84 -15.04
C ILE A 607 3.68 40.94 -15.09
N PRO A 608 3.33 42.19 -15.45
CA PRO A 608 4.27 43.29 -15.44
C PRO A 608 4.82 43.49 -14.01
N SER A 609 6.15 43.58 -13.88
CA SER A 609 6.78 43.99 -12.63
C SER A 609 6.32 45.41 -12.30
N GLY A 610 5.55 45.57 -11.22
CA GLY A 610 5.05 46.85 -10.73
C GLY A 610 6.12 47.78 -10.18
#